data_AF-R1BIM1-F1
#
_entry.id   AF-R1BIM1-F1
#
_cell.length_a   1.000
_cell.length_b   1.000
_cell.length_c   1.000
_cell.angle_alpha   90.00
_cell.angle_beta   90.00
_cell.angle_gamma   90.00
#
_symmetry.space_group_name_H-M   'P 1'
#
loop_
_entity.id
_entity.type
_entity.pdbx_description
1 polymer ?
#
loop_
_entity_poly.entity_id
_entity_poly.type
_entity_poly.pdbx_seq_one_letter_code
_entity_poly.pdbx_strand_id
1 'polypeptide(L)'
;MPSVKSAVSAAIDAIGGVSRIGEDPDSLILFNAAFSVCSEKCRTVIRETGFSHTNVNVDLTTMINYDPRYVALRLMAWDHAMPLAGEIAGWTGSSSMAKTGFDPCVVPLLVDMKANGGEGMVIVDSAVICNYLVRLAGGALMPTEPHQLALVQKHIALVDDAPHPALLYDALPAKDLRPAYLKHLTAGGGLHLQQIRKLKNYLAQEGNGLDSHVSPQAPNCFTARC
;
A
#
# COMPACT_ATOMS: atom_id res chain seq x y z
N MET A 1 11.11 6.35 17.74
CA MET A 1 10.93 5.98 16.32
C MET A 1 11.89 6.82 15.47
N PRO A 2 12.44 6.30 14.36
CA PRO A 2 13.18 7.12 13.41
C PRO A 2 12.31 8.29 12.90
N SER A 3 12.93 9.40 12.51
CA SER A 3 12.19 10.50 11.89
C SER A 3 11.66 10.08 10.51
N VAL A 4 10.60 10.73 10.02
CA VAL A 4 10.10 10.48 8.65
C VAL A 4 11.23 10.64 7.64
N LYS A 5 12.04 11.69 7.78
CA LYS A 5 13.21 11.95 6.91
C LYS A 5 14.20 10.78 6.89
N SER A 6 14.57 10.23 8.04
CA SER A 6 15.53 9.12 8.07
C SER A 6 14.92 7.82 7.54
N ALA A 7 13.65 7.56 7.83
CA ALA A 7 12.94 6.40 7.30
C ALA A 7 12.75 6.46 5.77
N VAL A 8 12.43 7.64 5.23
CA VAL A 8 12.37 7.87 3.77
C VAL A 8 13.70 7.60 3.11
N SER A 9 14.81 8.14 3.65
CA SER A 9 16.15 7.90 3.11
C SER A 9 16.46 6.40 3.08
N ALA A 10 16.25 5.72 4.20
CA ALA A 10 16.50 4.28 4.30
C ALA A 10 15.64 3.46 3.32
N ALA A 11 14.37 3.84 3.13
CA ALA A 11 13.48 3.18 2.18
C ALA A 11 13.88 3.46 0.71
N ILE A 12 14.28 4.68 0.37
CA ILE A 12 14.79 5.00 -0.97
C ILE A 12 16.05 4.19 -1.28
N ASP A 13 16.99 4.11 -0.34
CA ASP A 13 18.22 3.33 -0.50
C ASP A 13 17.94 1.82 -0.63
N ALA A 14 16.86 1.34 0.00
CA ALA A 14 16.42 -0.04 -0.07
C ALA A 14 15.79 -0.40 -1.43
N ILE A 15 14.86 0.43 -1.89
CA ILE A 15 14.05 0.15 -3.08
C ILE A 15 14.83 0.50 -4.36
N GLY A 16 15.53 1.63 -4.39
CA GLY A 16 16.13 2.18 -5.60
C GLY A 16 15.11 2.66 -6.63
N GLY A 17 15.50 2.71 -7.91
CA GLY A 17 14.57 3.01 -9.01
C GLY A 17 13.94 4.41 -8.94
N VAL A 18 14.75 5.42 -8.61
CA VAL A 18 14.28 6.79 -8.34
C VAL A 18 14.24 7.64 -9.62
N SER A 19 13.14 8.33 -9.86
CA SER A 19 13.05 9.40 -10.87
C SER A 19 12.52 10.68 -10.24
N ARG A 20 13.04 11.83 -10.68
CA ARG A 20 12.75 13.16 -10.11
C ARG A 20 12.17 14.06 -11.19
N ILE A 21 11.06 14.73 -10.90
CA ILE A 21 10.30 15.53 -11.86
C ILE A 21 10.03 16.91 -11.26
N GLY A 22 10.37 17.98 -12.00
CA GLY A 22 10.10 19.37 -11.60
C GLY A 22 11.12 19.97 -10.63
N GLU A 23 10.78 21.14 -10.08
CA GLU A 23 11.58 21.89 -9.10
C GLU A 23 11.25 21.45 -7.66
N ASP A 24 12.27 21.23 -6.82
CA ASP A 24 12.11 20.67 -5.47
C ASP A 24 11.32 19.33 -5.43
N PRO A 25 11.77 18.33 -6.22
CA PRO A 25 11.05 17.06 -6.38
C PRO A 25 11.02 16.23 -5.10
N ASP A 26 11.96 16.42 -4.18
CA ASP A 26 12.02 15.66 -2.94
C ASP A 26 11.06 16.20 -1.85
N SER A 27 10.26 17.22 -2.16
CA SER A 27 9.19 17.70 -1.27
C SER A 27 7.97 16.76 -1.22
N LEU A 28 7.70 16.06 -2.33
CA LEU A 28 6.66 15.04 -2.45
C LEU A 28 7.29 13.76 -3.02
N ILE A 29 7.23 12.66 -2.26
CA ILE A 29 7.90 11.40 -2.63
C ILE A 29 6.84 10.30 -2.72
N LEU A 30 6.63 9.75 -3.92
CA LEU A 30 5.66 8.70 -4.19
C LEU A 30 6.36 7.35 -4.41
N PHE A 31 6.20 6.44 -3.46
CA PHE A 31 6.52 5.02 -3.63
C PHE A 31 5.38 4.33 -4.36
N ASN A 32 5.67 3.79 -5.54
CA ASN A 32 4.65 3.29 -6.46
C ASN A 32 5.16 2.13 -7.29
N ALA A 33 4.25 1.40 -7.95
CA ALA A 33 4.60 0.36 -8.90
C ALA A 33 3.96 0.61 -10.26
N ALA A 34 4.69 0.34 -11.35
CA ALA A 34 4.24 0.59 -12.72
C ALA A 34 2.86 -0.03 -13.03
N PHE A 35 2.67 -1.31 -12.69
CA PHE A 35 1.43 -2.06 -12.97
C PHE A 35 0.36 -1.96 -11.88
N SER A 36 0.55 -1.12 -10.85
CA SER A 36 -0.44 -0.95 -9.78
C SER A 36 -1.49 0.10 -10.17
N VAL A 37 -2.75 -0.32 -10.28
CA VAL A 37 -3.89 0.60 -10.54
C VAL A 37 -4.01 1.66 -9.45
N CYS A 38 -3.82 1.29 -8.18
CA CYS A 38 -3.85 2.25 -7.07
C CYS A 38 -2.71 3.27 -7.16
N SER A 39 -1.53 2.84 -7.62
CA SER A 39 -0.42 3.75 -7.90
C SER A 39 -0.72 4.71 -9.06
N GLU A 40 -1.38 4.21 -10.12
CA GLU A 40 -1.75 5.04 -11.27
C GLU A 40 -2.67 6.19 -10.87
N LYS A 41 -3.67 5.94 -10.01
CA LYS A 41 -4.55 7.00 -9.47
C LYS A 41 -3.72 8.16 -8.90
N CYS A 42 -2.72 7.87 -8.06
CA CYS A 42 -1.88 8.89 -7.44
C CYS A 42 -0.98 9.59 -8.47
N ARG A 43 -0.37 8.84 -9.40
CA ARG A 43 0.44 9.43 -10.49
C ARG A 43 -0.38 10.38 -11.36
N THR A 44 -1.61 10.00 -11.71
CA THR A 44 -2.53 10.86 -12.47
C THR A 44 -2.81 12.14 -11.71
N VAL A 45 -3.17 12.08 -10.42
CA VAL A 45 -3.46 13.30 -9.64
C VAL A 45 -2.23 14.21 -9.56
N ILE A 46 -1.04 13.67 -9.25
CA ILE A 46 0.21 14.45 -9.20
C ILE A 46 0.49 15.13 -10.56
N ARG A 47 0.26 14.42 -11.67
CA ARG A 47 0.47 14.93 -13.02
C ARG A 47 -0.51 16.05 -13.35
N GLU A 48 -1.79 15.85 -13.06
CA GLU A 48 -2.87 16.81 -13.34
C GLU A 48 -2.79 18.06 -12.46
N THR A 49 -2.28 17.94 -11.23
CA THR A 49 -2.02 19.11 -10.36
C THR A 49 -0.68 19.79 -10.63
N GLY A 50 0.18 19.19 -11.48
CA GLY A 50 1.48 19.76 -11.85
C GLY A 50 2.52 19.75 -10.74
N PHE A 51 2.38 18.91 -9.72
CA PHE A 51 3.36 18.86 -8.63
C PHE A 51 4.71 18.30 -9.08
N SER A 52 5.77 19.00 -8.70
CA SER A 52 7.12 18.41 -8.66
C SER A 52 7.14 17.27 -7.64
N HIS A 53 7.78 16.16 -8.00
CA HIS A 53 7.80 14.98 -7.14
C HIS A 53 8.94 14.03 -7.50
N THR A 54 9.27 13.17 -6.54
CA THR A 54 10.14 12.03 -6.68
C THR A 54 9.31 10.76 -6.74
N ASN A 55 9.48 9.96 -7.79
CA ASN A 55 8.93 8.61 -7.88
C ASN A 55 9.98 7.60 -7.43
N VAL A 56 9.58 6.68 -6.56
CA VAL A 56 10.38 5.52 -6.16
C VAL A 56 9.67 4.27 -6.70
N ASN A 57 10.25 3.63 -7.71
CA ASN A 57 9.64 2.46 -8.35
C ASN A 57 9.86 1.20 -7.52
N VAL A 58 8.83 0.80 -6.78
CA VAL A 58 8.75 -0.44 -6.02
C VAL A 58 8.42 -1.58 -7.00
N ASP A 59 9.45 -2.30 -7.46
CA ASP A 59 9.26 -3.44 -8.36
C ASP A 59 8.66 -4.64 -7.62
N LEU A 60 7.33 -4.75 -7.71
CA LEU A 60 6.56 -5.83 -7.10
C LEU A 60 6.94 -7.23 -7.62
N THR A 61 7.60 -7.35 -8.77
CA THR A 61 8.05 -8.65 -9.30
C THR A 61 9.26 -9.19 -8.53
N THR A 62 10.02 -8.31 -7.87
CA THR A 62 11.20 -8.67 -7.06
C THR A 62 10.89 -8.84 -5.58
N MET A 63 9.64 -8.57 -5.18
CA MET A 63 9.20 -8.61 -3.78
C MET A 63 9.92 -7.58 -2.89
N ILE A 64 10.48 -6.52 -3.46
CA ILE A 64 11.23 -5.49 -2.72
C ILE A 64 10.35 -4.67 -1.76
N ASN A 65 9.03 -4.66 -1.97
CA ASN A 65 8.02 -4.13 -1.05
C ASN A 65 7.95 -4.84 0.31
N TYR A 66 8.66 -5.96 0.49
CA TYR A 66 8.81 -6.65 1.79
C TYR A 66 10.10 -6.26 2.52
N ASP A 67 10.93 -5.37 1.95
CA ASP A 67 12.12 -4.88 2.65
C ASP A 67 11.73 -4.19 3.96
N PRO A 68 12.37 -4.54 5.09
CA PRO A 68 11.99 -4.03 6.41
C PRO A 68 12.05 -2.50 6.50
N ARG A 69 12.91 -1.84 5.71
CA ARG A 69 13.03 -0.37 5.70
C ARG A 69 11.81 0.30 5.07
N TYR A 70 11.29 -0.28 3.98
CA TYR A 70 10.05 0.18 3.35
C TYR A 70 8.82 -0.12 4.23
N VAL A 71 8.76 -1.33 4.79
CA VAL A 71 7.70 -1.73 5.74
C VAL A 71 7.67 -0.79 6.96
N ALA A 72 8.83 -0.48 7.54
CA ALA A 72 8.95 0.44 8.67
C ALA A 72 8.46 1.85 8.32
N LEU A 73 8.78 2.36 7.12
CA LEU A 73 8.26 3.64 6.64
C LEU A 73 6.73 3.60 6.55
N ARG A 74 6.17 2.54 5.95
CA ARG A 74 4.71 2.42 5.79
C ARG A 74 3.99 2.33 7.12
N LEU A 75 4.54 1.60 8.10
CA LEU A 75 3.98 1.47 9.45
C LEU A 75 3.90 2.81 10.20
N MET A 76 4.63 3.85 9.81
CA MET A 76 4.49 5.18 10.41
C MET A 76 3.11 5.82 10.17
N ALA A 77 2.39 5.37 9.13
CA ALA A 77 1.03 5.82 8.84
C ALA A 77 -0.05 4.87 9.41
N TRP A 78 0.34 3.85 10.18
CA TRP A 78 -0.61 2.90 10.74
C TRP A 78 -1.31 3.47 11.97
N ASP A 79 -2.63 3.56 11.91
CA ASP A 79 -3.47 3.73 13.09
C ASP A 79 -3.63 2.38 13.79
N HIS A 80 -3.11 2.22 15.01
CA HIS A 80 -3.20 0.99 15.79
C HIS A 80 -4.63 0.56 16.15
N ALA A 81 -5.63 1.42 15.96
CA ALA A 81 -7.03 1.03 16.04
C ALA A 81 -7.50 0.23 14.80
N MET A 82 -6.77 0.31 13.68
CA MET A 82 -7.06 -0.43 12.45
C MET A 82 -6.39 -1.82 12.50
N PRO A 83 -7.15 -2.91 12.26
CA PRO A 83 -6.59 -4.26 12.22
C PRO A 83 -5.59 -4.41 11.06
N LEU A 84 -4.62 -5.30 11.22
CA LEU A 84 -3.71 -5.66 10.14
C LEU A 84 -4.44 -6.49 9.08
N ALA A 85 -3.94 -6.42 7.85
CA ALA A 85 -4.48 -7.21 6.76
C ALA A 85 -4.43 -8.70 7.08
N GLY A 86 -5.58 -9.38 6.98
CA GLY A 86 -5.76 -10.78 7.35
C GLY A 86 -6.37 -11.03 8.73
N GLU A 87 -6.45 -10.01 9.60
CA GLU A 87 -7.18 -10.11 10.87
C GLU A 87 -8.69 -9.90 10.71
N ILE A 88 -9.10 -9.20 9.63
CA ILE A 88 -10.51 -9.09 9.25
C ILE A 88 -10.93 -10.42 8.61
N ALA A 89 -11.93 -11.09 9.20
CA ALA A 89 -12.40 -12.38 8.73
C ALA A 89 -12.99 -12.29 7.30
N GLY A 90 -12.46 -13.09 6.39
CA GLY A 90 -12.98 -13.28 5.04
C GLY A 90 -12.33 -12.37 3.99
N TRP A 91 -11.83 -12.97 2.92
CA TRP A 91 -11.34 -12.24 1.77
C TRP A 91 -12.54 -11.69 0.97
N THR A 92 -12.68 -10.37 0.93
CA THR A 92 -13.81 -9.69 0.27
C THR A 92 -13.54 -9.37 -1.21
N GLY A 93 -12.30 -9.57 -1.64
CA GLY A 93 -11.83 -9.15 -2.96
C GLY A 93 -11.62 -7.65 -3.13
N SER A 94 -12.01 -6.82 -2.16
CA SER A 94 -11.75 -5.38 -2.20
C SER A 94 -10.27 -5.06 -2.03
N SER A 95 -9.79 -3.93 -2.58
CA SER A 95 -8.47 -3.36 -2.25
C SER A 95 -8.55 -2.25 -1.18
N SER A 96 -9.74 -1.93 -0.69
CA SER A 96 -9.95 -0.84 0.28
C SER A 96 -9.40 -1.22 1.65
N MET A 97 -8.54 -0.37 2.22
CA MET A 97 -7.97 -0.58 3.56
C MET A 97 -9.05 -0.69 4.64
N ALA A 98 -10.18 0.02 4.48
CA ALA A 98 -11.30 -0.05 5.42
C ALA A 98 -11.95 -1.44 5.49
N LYS A 99 -11.82 -2.26 4.43
CA LYS A 99 -12.43 -3.59 4.33
C LYS A 99 -11.43 -4.73 4.48
N THR A 100 -10.16 -4.49 4.21
CA THR A 100 -9.12 -5.52 4.24
C THR A 100 -8.16 -5.39 5.42
N GLY A 101 -8.11 -4.22 6.07
CA GLY A 101 -7.14 -3.90 7.11
C GLY A 101 -5.89 -3.23 6.54
N PHE A 102 -4.96 -2.89 7.43
CA PHE A 102 -3.71 -2.25 7.08
C PHE A 102 -2.67 -3.28 6.60
N ASP A 103 -2.27 -3.21 5.33
CA ASP A 103 -1.18 -4.04 4.79
C ASP A 103 0.12 -3.22 4.66
N PRO A 104 1.16 -3.47 5.48
CA PRO A 104 2.42 -2.72 5.41
C PRO A 104 3.30 -3.05 4.18
N CYS A 105 2.92 -4.05 3.38
CA CYS A 105 3.72 -4.54 2.26
C CYS A 105 3.20 -4.08 0.89
N VAL A 106 2.23 -3.16 0.81
CA VAL A 106 1.64 -2.75 -0.49
C VAL A 106 1.98 -1.31 -0.87
N VAL A 107 1.69 -0.97 -2.13
CA VAL A 107 1.77 0.37 -2.72
C VAL A 107 0.36 0.88 -3.04
N PRO A 108 0.13 2.19 -3.21
CA PRO A 108 1.10 3.30 -3.10
C PRO A 108 1.34 3.76 -1.65
N LEU A 109 2.40 4.55 -1.48
CA LEU A 109 2.69 5.36 -0.30
C LEU A 109 3.20 6.72 -0.76
N LEU A 110 2.64 7.80 -0.21
CA LEU A 110 3.10 9.18 -0.45
C LEU A 110 3.77 9.71 0.82
N VAL A 111 4.85 10.46 0.67
CA VAL A 111 5.42 11.28 1.74
C VAL A 111 5.43 12.74 1.31
N ASP A 112 4.86 13.60 2.16
CA ASP A 112 5.03 15.03 2.07
C ASP A 112 6.08 15.47 3.09
N MET A 113 7.24 15.90 2.60
CA MET A 113 8.38 16.31 3.44
C MET A 113 8.21 17.72 4.03
N LYS A 114 7.26 18.52 3.52
CA LYS A 114 6.97 19.87 4.01
C LYS A 114 5.85 19.90 5.03
N ALA A 115 5.02 18.85 5.08
CA ALA A 115 3.98 18.69 6.08
C ALA A 115 4.52 18.82 7.51
N ASN A 116 3.64 19.22 8.43
CA ASN A 116 3.93 19.35 9.87
C ASN A 116 5.15 20.25 10.16
N GLY A 117 5.29 21.37 9.44
CA GLY A 117 6.42 22.29 9.65
C GLY A 117 7.78 21.73 9.22
N GLY A 118 7.79 20.73 8.33
CA GLY A 118 9.01 20.08 7.83
C GLY A 118 9.40 18.79 8.56
N GLU A 119 8.58 18.32 9.52
CA GLU A 119 8.78 17.00 10.14
C GLU A 119 8.44 15.85 9.18
N GLY A 120 7.64 16.13 8.15
CA GLY A 120 7.18 15.18 7.17
C GLY A 120 5.93 14.41 7.59
N MET A 121 5.20 13.90 6.61
CA MET A 121 4.00 13.10 6.84
C MET A 121 3.94 11.94 5.85
N VAL A 122 3.75 10.73 6.37
CA VAL A 122 3.55 9.51 5.57
C VAL A 122 2.06 9.29 5.39
N ILE A 123 1.64 9.05 4.16
CA ILE A 123 0.23 8.90 3.77
C ILE A 123 0.10 7.62 2.96
N VAL A 124 -0.84 6.77 3.39
CA VAL A 124 -1.21 5.52 2.71
C VAL A 124 -2.68 5.59 2.31
N ASP A 125 -3.16 4.55 1.63
CA ASP A 125 -4.47 4.48 0.98
C ASP A 125 -4.58 5.41 -0.25
N SER A 126 -4.85 4.84 -1.42
CA SER A 126 -4.84 5.61 -2.66
C SER A 126 -5.91 6.70 -2.71
N ALA A 127 -7.09 6.48 -2.11
CA ALA A 127 -8.14 7.48 -2.08
C ALA A 127 -7.78 8.62 -1.12
N VAL A 128 -7.16 8.30 0.02
CA VAL A 128 -6.65 9.31 0.97
C VAL A 128 -5.54 10.13 0.35
N ILE A 129 -4.56 9.50 -0.31
CA ILE A 129 -3.47 10.17 -1.02
C ILE A 129 -4.01 11.12 -2.09
N CYS A 130 -4.91 10.66 -2.95
CA CYS A 130 -5.49 11.50 -4.01
C CYS A 130 -6.22 12.71 -3.44
N ASN A 131 -7.06 12.52 -2.42
CA ASN A 131 -7.76 13.63 -1.76
C ASN A 131 -6.79 14.60 -1.07
N TYR A 132 -5.70 14.10 -0.48
CA TYR A 132 -4.66 14.93 0.10
C TYR A 132 -4.00 15.83 -0.95
N LEU A 133 -3.56 15.25 -2.07
CA LEU A 133 -2.92 16.00 -3.15
C LEU A 133 -3.86 17.04 -3.77
N VAL A 134 -5.13 16.70 -3.98
CA VAL A 134 -6.14 17.65 -4.45
C VAL A 134 -6.30 18.82 -3.48
N ARG A 135 -6.38 18.56 -2.17
CA ARG A 135 -6.45 19.63 -1.16
C ARG A 135 -5.18 20.47 -1.14
N LEU A 136 -4.01 19.85 -1.25
CA LEU A 136 -2.72 20.54 -1.34
C LEU A 136 -2.67 21.45 -2.57
N ALA A 137 -3.33 21.07 -3.67
CA ALA A 137 -3.49 21.87 -4.88
C ALA A 137 -4.64 22.89 -4.81
N GLY A 138 -5.14 23.21 -3.61
CA GLY A 138 -6.23 24.18 -3.41
C GLY A 138 -7.61 23.68 -3.86
N GLY A 139 -7.80 22.37 -3.97
CA GLY A 139 -9.05 21.75 -4.43
C GLY A 139 -9.14 21.53 -5.94
N ALA A 140 -8.03 21.69 -6.68
CA ALA A 140 -7.98 21.38 -8.11
C ALA A 140 -8.48 19.95 -8.38
N LEU A 141 -9.22 19.75 -9.47
CA LEU A 141 -9.85 18.47 -9.89
C LEU A 141 -11.12 18.06 -9.14
N MET A 142 -11.59 18.86 -8.17
CA MET A 142 -12.89 18.64 -7.51
C MET A 142 -13.87 19.76 -7.82
N PRO A 143 -15.16 19.45 -8.05
CA PRO A 143 -16.19 20.47 -8.20
C PRO A 143 -16.43 21.18 -6.86
N THR A 144 -16.76 22.47 -6.92
CA THR A 144 -17.11 23.28 -5.74
C THR A 144 -18.59 23.20 -5.38
N GLU A 145 -19.44 22.83 -6.35
CA GLU A 145 -20.87 22.67 -6.14
C GLU A 145 -21.14 21.40 -5.30
N PRO A 146 -21.87 21.49 -4.17
CA PRO A 146 -22.03 20.38 -3.23
C PRO A 146 -22.61 19.09 -3.82
N HIS A 147 -23.58 19.18 -4.72
CA HIS A 147 -24.21 18.00 -5.31
C HIS A 147 -23.25 17.27 -6.28
N GLN A 148 -22.54 18.00 -7.13
CA GLN A 148 -21.48 17.45 -7.99
C GLN A 148 -20.34 16.84 -7.18
N LEU A 149 -19.93 17.49 -6.08
CA LEU A 149 -18.92 16.96 -5.17
C LEU A 149 -19.37 15.63 -4.56
N ALA A 150 -20.62 15.56 -4.10
CA ALA A 150 -21.19 14.32 -3.57
C ALA A 150 -21.25 13.19 -4.62
N LEU A 151 -21.52 13.52 -5.90
CA LEU A 151 -21.49 12.54 -6.99
C LEU A 151 -20.07 12.02 -7.26
N VAL A 152 -19.07 12.90 -7.30
CA VAL A 152 -17.68 12.49 -7.47
C VAL A 152 -17.21 11.62 -6.31
N GLN A 153 -17.55 11.98 -5.06
CA GLN A 153 -17.22 11.18 -3.88
C GLN A 153 -17.84 9.77 -3.94
N LYS A 154 -19.08 9.64 -4.43
CA LYS A 154 -19.72 8.34 -4.65
C LYS A 154 -18.95 7.50 -5.67
N HIS A 155 -18.47 8.08 -6.77
CA HIS A 155 -17.68 7.35 -7.75
C HIS A 155 -16.30 6.94 -7.21
N ILE A 156 -15.65 7.80 -6.42
CA ILE A 156 -14.39 7.44 -5.74
C ILE A 156 -14.61 6.24 -4.82
N ALA A 157 -15.66 6.27 -3.99
CA ALA A 157 -16.01 5.15 -3.11
C ALA A 157 -16.27 3.86 -3.91
N LEU A 158 -16.99 3.94 -5.03
CA LEU A 158 -17.24 2.79 -5.90
C LEU A 158 -15.94 2.19 -6.48
N VAL A 159 -15.01 3.03 -6.91
CA VAL A 159 -13.71 2.59 -7.47
C VAL A 159 -12.78 2.04 -6.39
N ASP A 160 -12.87 2.54 -5.15
CA ASP A 160 -12.10 2.02 -4.02
C ASP A 160 -12.64 0.67 -3.53
N ASP A 161 -13.96 0.53 -3.55
CA ASP A 161 -14.68 -0.69 -3.22
C ASP A 161 -14.57 -1.77 -4.29
N ALA A 162 -14.20 -1.40 -5.52
CA ALA A 162 -14.11 -2.31 -6.64
C ALA A 162 -13.14 -3.46 -6.35
N PRO A 163 -13.44 -4.68 -6.82
CA PRO A 163 -12.58 -5.82 -6.56
C PRO A 163 -11.19 -5.63 -7.16
N HIS A 164 -10.17 -6.12 -6.46
CA HIS A 164 -8.76 -6.07 -6.84
C HIS A 164 -8.61 -6.52 -8.31
N PRO A 165 -7.83 -5.82 -9.17
CA PRO A 165 -7.76 -6.09 -10.61
C PRO A 165 -7.42 -7.54 -10.98
N ALA A 166 -6.72 -8.28 -10.10
CA ALA A 166 -6.47 -9.71 -10.26
C ALA A 166 -7.77 -10.53 -10.45
N LEU A 167 -8.90 -10.05 -9.92
CA LEU A 167 -10.21 -10.67 -10.08
C LEU A 167 -10.83 -10.48 -11.45
N LEU A 168 -10.48 -9.40 -12.15
CA LEU A 168 -10.87 -9.22 -13.55
C LEU A 168 -10.21 -10.27 -14.45
N TYR A 169 -9.18 -10.94 -13.95
CA TYR A 169 -8.53 -12.08 -14.59
C TYR A 169 -8.93 -13.41 -13.97
N ASP A 170 -9.99 -13.52 -13.16
CA ASP A 170 -10.39 -14.77 -12.48
C ASP A 170 -9.36 -15.35 -11.48
N ALA A 171 -8.54 -14.51 -10.84
CA ALA A 171 -7.68 -14.91 -9.72
C ALA A 171 -8.48 -15.11 -8.41
N LEU A 172 -9.53 -15.91 -8.44
CA LEU A 172 -10.36 -16.22 -7.28
C LEU A 172 -9.61 -17.18 -6.35
N PRO A 173 -9.47 -16.87 -5.04
CA PRO A 173 -8.78 -17.77 -4.10
C PRO A 173 -9.36 -19.19 -4.06
N ALA A 174 -10.68 -19.31 -4.23
CA ALA A 174 -11.38 -20.60 -4.22
C ALA A 174 -11.37 -21.33 -5.58
N LYS A 175 -11.17 -20.63 -6.69
CA LYS A 175 -11.27 -21.21 -8.04
C LYS A 175 -10.54 -20.33 -9.06
N ASP A 176 -9.21 -20.36 -9.04
CA ASP A 176 -8.40 -19.64 -10.02
C ASP A 176 -8.62 -20.22 -11.42
N LEU A 177 -9.32 -19.49 -12.29
CA LEU A 177 -9.63 -19.92 -13.66
C LEU A 177 -8.66 -19.36 -14.71
N ARG A 178 -7.60 -18.66 -14.28
CA ARG A 178 -6.63 -18.07 -15.22
C ARG A 178 -6.04 -19.12 -16.16
N PRO A 179 -5.73 -18.73 -17.42
CA PRO A 179 -4.88 -19.50 -18.30
C PRO A 179 -3.57 -19.91 -17.60
N ALA A 180 -3.06 -21.11 -17.91
CA ALA A 180 -1.89 -21.67 -17.23
C ALA A 180 -0.69 -20.72 -17.23
N TYR A 181 -0.43 -19.99 -18.33
CA TYR A 181 0.68 -19.05 -18.40
C TYR A 181 0.52 -17.87 -17.40
N LEU A 182 -0.69 -17.37 -17.16
CA LEU A 182 -0.96 -16.33 -16.16
C LEU A 182 -0.84 -16.88 -14.74
N LYS A 183 -1.28 -18.12 -14.51
CA LYS A 183 -1.02 -18.84 -13.25
C LYS A 183 0.48 -19.01 -13.01
N HIS A 184 1.26 -19.37 -14.02
CA HIS A 184 2.72 -19.46 -13.88
C HIS A 184 3.39 -18.10 -13.65
N LEU A 185 2.87 -17.02 -14.23
CA LEU A 185 3.35 -15.65 -14.02
C LEU A 185 3.01 -15.07 -12.65
N THR A 186 1.92 -15.50 -12.00
CA THR A 186 1.41 -14.84 -10.77
C THR A 186 1.04 -15.75 -9.60
N ALA A 187 0.75 -17.04 -9.81
CA ALA A 187 0.50 -18.00 -8.73
C ALA A 187 0.55 -19.47 -9.21
N GLY A 188 1.63 -20.17 -8.89
CA GLY A 188 1.59 -21.62 -8.62
C GLY A 188 1.77 -21.89 -7.13
N GLY A 189 1.16 -21.09 -6.25
CA GLY A 189 1.52 -21.03 -4.82
C GLY A 189 2.91 -20.41 -4.54
N GLY A 190 3.77 -20.31 -5.57
CA GLY A 190 5.13 -19.81 -5.49
C GLY A 190 5.24 -18.36 -5.03
N LEU A 191 4.37 -17.45 -5.49
CA LEU A 191 4.48 -16.03 -5.10
C LEU A 191 4.25 -15.86 -3.59
N HIS A 192 3.13 -16.37 -3.05
CA HIS A 192 2.84 -16.32 -1.61
C HIS A 192 3.94 -17.00 -0.77
N LEU A 193 4.40 -18.18 -1.20
CA LEU A 193 5.51 -18.89 -0.56
C LEU A 193 6.84 -18.12 -0.67
N GLN A 194 7.06 -17.38 -1.76
CA GLN A 194 8.22 -16.50 -1.93
C GLN A 194 8.14 -15.29 -1.02
N GLN A 195 6.96 -14.68 -0.80
CA GLN A 195 6.80 -13.60 0.18
C GLN A 195 7.08 -14.12 1.59
N ILE A 196 6.50 -15.27 1.97
CA ILE A 196 6.80 -15.94 3.25
C ILE A 196 8.31 -16.23 3.37
N ARG A 197 8.94 -16.77 2.32
CA ARG A 197 10.38 -17.06 2.31
C ARG A 197 11.22 -15.79 2.44
N LYS A 198 10.83 -14.71 1.77
CA LYS A 198 11.51 -13.41 1.84
C LYS A 198 11.43 -12.84 3.25
N LEU A 199 10.24 -12.86 3.86
CA LEU A 199 10.03 -12.49 5.26
C LEU A 199 10.87 -13.34 6.22
N LYS A 200 10.88 -14.67 6.03
CA LYS A 200 11.73 -15.59 6.80
C LYS A 200 13.20 -15.21 6.74
N ASN A 201 13.70 -14.90 5.55
CA ASN A 201 15.10 -14.52 5.37
C ASN A 201 15.43 -13.21 6.09
N TYR A 202 14.56 -12.20 6.01
CA TYR A 202 14.78 -10.93 6.73
C TYR A 202 14.74 -11.13 8.25
N LEU A 203 13.78 -11.90 8.77
CA LEU A 203 13.72 -12.21 10.19
C LEU A 203 14.98 -12.94 10.66
N ALA A 204 15.46 -13.92 9.89
CA ALA A 204 16.67 -14.66 10.21
C ALA A 204 17.93 -13.79 10.21
N GLN A 205 18.02 -12.79 9.32
CA GLN A 205 19.13 -11.81 9.31
C GLN A 205 19.15 -10.95 10.59
N GLU A 206 17.99 -10.70 11.18
CA GLU A 206 17.81 -9.98 12.45
C GLU A 206 17.84 -10.92 13.68
N GLY A 207 18.14 -12.21 13.51
CA GLY A 207 18.18 -13.20 14.58
C GLY A 207 16.81 -13.66 15.12
N ASN A 208 15.72 -13.35 14.42
CA ASN A 208 14.35 -13.66 14.83
C ASN A 208 13.70 -14.76 13.95
N GLY A 209 12.71 -15.45 14.50
CA GLY A 209 11.87 -16.41 13.77
C GLY A 209 10.46 -15.86 13.52
N LEU A 210 9.68 -16.47 12.63
CA LEU A 210 8.25 -16.11 12.52
C LEU A 210 7.49 -16.39 13.83
N ASP A 211 7.89 -17.46 14.54
CA ASP A 211 7.24 -17.90 15.76
C ASP A 211 7.73 -17.15 17.01
N SER A 212 8.79 -16.34 16.91
CA SER A 212 9.33 -15.59 18.07
C SER A 212 8.46 -14.40 18.51
N HIS A 213 7.44 -14.06 17.73
CA HIS A 213 6.49 -12.97 18.02
C HIS A 213 5.06 -13.46 18.23
N VAL A 214 4.83 -14.79 18.26
CA VAL A 214 3.53 -15.34 18.66
C VAL A 214 3.42 -15.22 20.18
N SER A 215 2.66 -14.23 20.64
CA SER A 215 2.30 -14.12 22.06
C SER A 215 1.68 -15.43 22.55
N PRO A 216 2.05 -15.95 23.73
CA PRO A 216 1.48 -17.20 24.23
C PRO A 216 -0.01 -17.00 24.56
N GLN A 217 -0.84 -17.68 23.76
CA GLN A 217 -2.20 -18.15 24.06
C GLN A 217 -3.31 -17.10 24.27
N ALA A 218 -4.16 -16.94 23.25
CA ALA A 218 -5.60 -16.83 23.49
C ALA A 218 -6.12 -18.25 23.80
N PRO A 219 -6.91 -18.46 24.88
CA PRO A 219 -7.39 -19.80 25.22
C PRO A 219 -8.35 -20.33 24.15
N ASN A 220 -8.09 -21.56 23.70
CA ASN A 220 -8.94 -22.35 22.83
C ASN A 220 -10.35 -22.48 23.43
N CYS A 221 -11.30 -21.68 22.94
CA CYS A 221 -12.72 -21.87 23.23
C CYS A 221 -13.38 -22.63 22.06
N PHE A 222 -12.98 -23.90 21.90
CA PHE A 222 -13.73 -24.88 21.11
C PHE A 222 -13.57 -26.25 21.77
N THR A 223 -14.36 -26.51 22.80
CA THR A 223 -14.80 -27.87 23.11
C THR A 223 -16.30 -27.91 22.89
N ALA A 224 -16.68 -28.54 21.78
CA ALA A 224 -18.02 -29.06 21.57
C ALA A 224 -18.37 -30.04 22.70
N ARG A 225 -19.58 -29.90 23.24
CA ARG A 225 -20.36 -31.04 23.75
C ARG A 225 -21.81 -30.85 23.34
N CYS A 226 -22.37 -31.96 22.89
CA CYS A 226 -23.74 -32.20 22.46
C CYS A 226 -24.78 -31.79 23.51
#